data_AF-A0A524NCK2-F1
#
_entry.id   AF-A0A524NCK2-F1
#
_cell.length_a   1.000
_cell.length_b   1.000
_cell.length_c   1.000
_cell.angle_alpha   90.00
_cell.angle_beta   90.00
_cell.angle_gamma   90.00
#
_symmetry.space_group_name_H-M   'P 1'
#
loop_
_entity.id
_entity.type
_entity.pdbx_description
1 polymer ?
#
loop_
_entity_poly.entity_id
_entity_poly.type
_entity_poly.pdbx_seq_one_letter_code
_entity_poly.pdbx_strand_id
1 'polypeptide(L)'
;MRSTMRVVASDRHRGHAPLAEIESSGLQPPFEHPGRADAIRDTLAADDRFELVEPDTWDATAIEAVHDPGLVRFLERAWSEYQVRHPGTHDVVPDVFAMPGLVDGIGAFPAQAPVDHELGRWCFETTTPITEGTYGAARSAVDIALSA
;
A
#
# COMPACT_ATOMS: atom_id res chain seq x y z
N MET A 1 32.68 -10.19 21.18
CA MET A 1 32.08 -9.49 20.04
C MET A 1 30.73 -8.94 20.50
N ARG A 2 30.44 -7.65 20.26
CA ARG A 2 29.06 -7.17 20.37
C ARG A 2 28.28 -7.80 19.21
N SER A 3 27.11 -8.39 19.50
CA SER A 3 26.21 -8.86 18.45
C SER A 3 25.55 -7.63 17.82
N THR A 4 25.64 -7.50 16.51
CA THR A 4 24.94 -6.47 15.74
C THR A 4 23.48 -6.87 15.57
N MET A 5 22.56 -5.90 15.59
CA MET A 5 21.13 -6.12 15.34
C MET A 5 20.85 -5.93 13.84
N ARG A 6 20.25 -6.93 13.19
CA ARG A 6 19.87 -6.83 11.78
C ARG A 6 18.67 -5.90 11.62
N VAL A 7 18.70 -5.09 10.57
CA VAL A 7 17.62 -4.20 10.14
C VAL A 7 17.33 -4.54 8.67
N VAL A 8 16.17 -5.13 8.42
CA VAL A 8 15.75 -5.44 7.05
C VAL A 8 15.15 -4.19 6.42
N ALA A 9 15.68 -3.77 5.28
CA ALA A 9 15.25 -2.55 4.60
C ALA A 9 15.34 -2.71 3.08
N SER A 10 14.53 -1.95 2.35
CA SER A 10 14.59 -1.85 0.89
C SER A 10 14.22 -0.45 0.42
N ASP A 11 14.80 -0.04 -0.71
CA ASP A 11 14.55 1.25 -1.34
C ASP A 11 13.22 1.31 -2.12
N ARG A 12 12.54 0.17 -2.28
CA ARG A 12 11.27 0.05 -3.03
C ARG A 12 10.11 0.82 -2.42
N HIS A 13 10.18 1.17 -1.13
CA HIS A 13 9.16 2.00 -0.47
C HIS A 13 8.96 3.35 -1.19
N ARG A 14 10.00 3.90 -1.85
CA ARG A 14 9.92 5.15 -2.61
C ARG A 14 8.97 5.09 -3.81
N GLY A 15 8.56 3.89 -4.24
CA GLY A 15 7.54 3.71 -5.27
C GLY A 15 6.14 4.12 -4.82
N HIS A 16 5.87 4.15 -3.52
CA HIS A 16 4.64 4.74 -2.97
C HIS A 16 4.92 6.19 -2.59
N ALA A 17 4.49 7.13 -3.44
CA ALA A 17 4.71 8.55 -3.21
C ALA A 17 3.50 9.38 -3.67
N PRO A 18 2.38 9.34 -2.94
CA PRO A 18 1.23 10.18 -3.25
C PRO A 18 1.57 11.67 -3.24
N LEU A 19 0.84 12.46 -4.03
CA LEU A 19 1.05 13.91 -4.10
C LEU A 19 0.24 14.66 -3.03
N ALA A 20 -0.95 14.15 -2.70
CA ALA A 20 -1.83 14.75 -1.72
C ALA A 20 -2.59 13.72 -0.90
N GLU A 21 -2.93 14.12 0.32
CA GLU A 21 -3.80 13.40 1.24
C GLU A 21 -5.04 14.26 1.53
N ILE A 22 -6.22 13.62 1.61
CA ILE A 22 -7.48 14.26 1.97
C ILE A 22 -7.74 14.03 3.45
N GLU A 23 -7.55 15.04 4.29
CA GLU A 23 -7.85 14.96 5.73
C GLU A 23 -8.62 16.19 6.19
N SER A 24 -9.61 16.02 7.08
CA SER A 24 -10.37 17.13 7.67
C SER A 24 -10.99 18.10 6.64
N SER A 25 -11.43 17.56 5.49
CA SER A 25 -11.94 18.31 4.33
C SER A 25 -10.91 19.23 3.64
N GLY A 26 -9.63 19.07 3.94
CA GLY A 26 -8.50 19.74 3.29
C GLY A 26 -7.70 18.80 2.40
N LEU A 27 -6.82 19.40 1.60
CA LEU A 27 -5.77 18.72 0.85
C LEU A 27 -4.42 19.19 1.40
N GLN A 28 -3.55 18.25 1.77
CA GLN A 28 -2.20 18.53 2.22
C GLN A 28 -1.20 17.52 1.62
N PRO A 29 0.12 17.80 1.65
CA PRO A 29 1.12 16.77 1.39
C PRO A 29 0.95 15.58 2.35
N PRO A 30 1.14 14.34 1.89
CA PRO A 30 0.95 13.17 2.75
C PRO A 30 1.88 13.18 3.96
N PHE A 31 1.35 12.84 5.13
CA PHE A 31 2.19 12.59 6.30
C PHE A 31 3.06 11.33 6.11
N GLU A 32 2.50 10.30 5.48
CA GLU A 32 3.24 9.10 5.05
C GLU A 32 3.95 9.41 3.73
N HIS A 33 5.22 9.80 3.81
CA HIS A 33 6.05 10.10 2.65
C HIS A 33 7.36 9.30 2.68
N PRO A 34 7.99 9.02 1.52
CA PRO A 34 9.21 8.19 1.44
C PRO A 34 10.35 8.65 2.36
N GLY A 35 10.52 9.96 2.52
CA GLY A 35 11.54 10.54 3.40
C GLY A 35 11.51 10.07 4.87
N ARG A 36 10.39 9.50 5.35
CA ARG A 36 10.32 8.90 6.69
C ARG A 36 11.21 7.67 6.82
N ALA A 37 11.11 6.75 5.87
CA ALA A 37 11.90 5.52 5.86
C ALA A 37 13.38 5.84 5.56
N ASP A 38 13.65 6.81 4.70
CA ASP A 38 15.01 7.30 4.44
C ASP A 38 15.68 7.83 5.71
N ALA A 39 15.00 8.70 6.48
CA ALA A 39 15.54 9.24 7.72
C ALA A 39 15.81 8.15 8.78
N ILE A 40 14.94 7.13 8.88
CA ILE A 40 15.15 5.98 9.77
C ILE A 40 16.37 5.17 9.31
N ARG A 41 16.46 4.85 8.01
CA ARG A 41 17.58 4.10 7.43
C ARG A 41 18.90 4.82 7.67
N ASP A 42 18.97 6.13 7.41
CA ASP A 42 20.19 6.92 7.59
C ASP A 42 20.63 6.95 9.06
N THR A 43 19.69 7.08 9.98
CA THR A 43 19.96 7.06 11.43
C THR A 43 20.53 5.71 11.87
N LEU A 44 19.95 4.60 11.39
CA LEU A 44 20.40 3.25 11.74
C LEU A 44 21.73 2.89 11.05
N ALA A 45 21.94 3.33 9.81
CA ALA A 45 23.19 3.10 9.07
C ALA A 45 24.41 3.78 9.72
N ALA A 46 24.18 4.88 10.44
CA ALA A 46 25.23 5.63 11.13
C ALA A 46 25.66 5.01 12.46
N ASP A 47 25.01 3.93 12.92
CA ASP A 47 25.22 3.29 14.21
C ASP A 47 25.70 1.85 14.02
N ASP A 48 26.93 1.58 14.46
CA ASP A 48 27.62 0.29 14.30
C ASP A 48 26.96 -0.89 15.04
N ARG A 49 25.94 -0.61 15.85
CA ARG A 49 25.09 -1.62 16.47
C ARG A 49 24.08 -2.22 15.53
N PHE A 50 23.86 -1.64 14.35
CA PHE A 50 22.90 -2.12 13.35
C PHE A 50 23.58 -2.56 12.06
N GLU A 51 23.01 -3.59 11.43
CA GLU A 51 23.43 -4.10 10.12
C GLU A 51 22.21 -4.06 9.20
N LEU A 52 22.29 -3.22 8.15
CA LEU A 52 21.25 -3.17 7.12
C LEU A 52 21.39 -4.36 6.17
N VAL A 53 20.29 -5.08 5.97
CA VAL A 53 20.21 -6.21 5.04
C VAL A 53 18.98 -6.05 4.14
N GLU A 54 19.06 -6.55 2.90
CA GLU A 54 17.90 -6.61 2.01
C GLU A 54 16.98 -7.77 2.40
N PRO A 55 15.67 -7.67 2.12
CA PRO A 55 14.72 -8.75 2.36
C PRO A 55 14.86 -9.88 1.33
N ASP A 56 14.44 -11.08 1.73
CA ASP A 56 14.14 -12.17 0.79
C ASP A 56 12.80 -11.92 0.11
N THR A 57 12.59 -12.50 -1.06
CA THR A 57 11.29 -12.44 -1.75
C THR A 57 10.37 -13.54 -1.27
N TRP A 58 9.16 -13.19 -0.87
CA TRP A 58 8.13 -14.13 -0.45
C TRP A 58 7.00 -14.21 -1.47
N ASP A 59 6.32 -15.36 -1.57
CA ASP A 59 5.15 -15.48 -2.44
C ASP A 59 3.88 -14.88 -1.79
N ALA A 60 2.80 -14.80 -2.57
CA ALA A 60 1.54 -14.23 -2.09
C ALA A 60 0.84 -15.10 -1.02
N THR A 61 1.23 -16.37 -0.84
CA THR A 61 0.52 -17.27 0.09
C THR A 61 0.66 -16.79 1.55
N ALA A 62 1.79 -16.20 1.91
CA ALA A 62 2.00 -15.60 3.22
C ALA A 62 1.09 -14.39 3.46
N ILE A 63 0.76 -13.63 2.41
CA ILE A 63 -0.17 -12.49 2.46
C ILE A 63 -1.60 -12.99 2.56
N GLU A 64 -1.96 -13.96 1.72
CA GLU A 64 -3.30 -14.55 1.64
C GLU A 64 -3.68 -15.38 2.89
N ALA A 65 -2.69 -15.77 3.71
CA ALA A 65 -2.93 -16.35 5.03
C ALA A 65 -3.59 -15.36 6.02
N VAL A 66 -3.51 -14.05 5.75
CA VAL A 66 -4.04 -12.97 6.60
C VAL A 66 -5.09 -12.13 5.87
N HIS A 67 -4.83 -11.79 4.61
CA HIS A 67 -5.69 -10.93 3.79
C HIS A 67 -6.59 -11.75 2.86
N ASP A 68 -7.78 -11.21 2.57
CA ASP A 68 -8.65 -11.79 1.54
C ASP A 68 -7.91 -11.86 0.19
N PRO A 69 -7.82 -13.04 -0.46
CA PRO A 69 -7.13 -13.16 -1.75
C PRO A 69 -7.71 -12.25 -2.84
N GLY A 70 -9.00 -11.91 -2.76
CA GLY A 70 -9.65 -10.92 -3.61
C GLY A 70 -9.09 -9.51 -3.44
N LEU A 71 -8.79 -9.10 -2.21
CA LEU A 71 -8.13 -7.82 -1.92
C LEU A 71 -6.74 -7.79 -2.56
N VAL A 72 -5.95 -8.85 -2.35
CA VAL A 72 -4.58 -8.94 -2.86
C VAL A 72 -4.56 -8.83 -4.38
N ARG A 73 -5.42 -9.59 -5.07
CA ARG A 73 -5.58 -9.53 -6.53
C ARG A 73 -6.11 -8.19 -7.02
N PHE A 74 -6.98 -7.54 -6.27
CA PHE A 74 -7.48 -6.22 -6.61
C PHE A 74 -6.35 -5.18 -6.56
N LEU A 75 -5.60 -5.11 -5.46
CA LEU A 75 -4.53 -4.13 -5.30
C LEU A 75 -3.43 -4.26 -6.37
N GLU A 76 -3.17 -5.47 -6.87
CA GLU A 76 -2.20 -5.72 -7.94
C GLU A 76 -2.57 -5.02 -9.27
N ARG A 77 -3.87 -4.96 -9.59
CA ARG A 77 -4.35 -4.42 -10.87
C ARG A 77 -4.98 -3.03 -10.77
N ALA A 78 -5.41 -2.62 -9.57
CA ALA A 78 -6.30 -1.48 -9.35
C ALA A 78 -5.80 -0.20 -10.04
N TRP A 79 -4.55 0.22 -9.80
CA TRP A 79 -4.03 1.43 -10.42
C TRP A 79 -4.00 1.32 -11.94
N SER A 80 -3.46 0.23 -12.49
CA SER A 80 -3.35 0.04 -13.94
C SER A 80 -4.70 0.03 -14.66
N GLU A 81 -5.71 -0.61 -14.08
CA GLU A 81 -7.07 -0.62 -14.64
C GLU A 81 -7.76 0.73 -14.49
N TYR A 82 -7.49 1.46 -13.41
CA TYR A 82 -8.00 2.80 -13.22
C TYR A 82 -7.45 3.75 -14.30
N GLN A 83 -6.14 3.67 -14.61
CA GLN A 83 -5.53 4.48 -15.67
C GLN A 83 -6.12 4.22 -17.07
N VAL A 84 -6.64 3.02 -17.34
CA VAL A 84 -7.33 2.73 -18.62
C VAL A 84 -8.63 3.54 -18.73
N ARG A 85 -9.32 3.78 -17.62
CA ARG A 85 -10.60 4.49 -17.57
C ARG A 85 -10.42 5.99 -17.37
N HIS A 86 -9.42 6.37 -16.58
CA HIS A 86 -9.10 7.74 -16.19
C HIS A 86 -7.62 8.03 -16.46
N PRO A 87 -7.21 8.14 -17.73
CA PRO A 87 -5.80 8.30 -18.08
C PRO A 87 -5.23 9.61 -17.52
N GLY A 88 -4.03 9.51 -16.93
CA GLY A 88 -3.29 10.68 -16.43
C GLY A 88 -3.56 11.03 -14.96
N THR A 89 -4.39 10.27 -14.25
CA THR A 89 -4.52 10.41 -12.79
C THR A 89 -3.27 9.88 -12.08
N HIS A 90 -2.81 10.58 -11.05
CA HIS A 90 -1.66 10.15 -10.25
C HIS A 90 -2.12 9.38 -9.01
N ASP A 91 -2.86 10.06 -8.14
CA ASP A 91 -3.44 9.54 -6.91
C ASP A 91 -4.86 9.03 -7.17
N VAL A 92 -5.13 7.79 -6.78
CA VAL A 92 -6.43 7.12 -6.96
C VAL A 92 -7.07 6.88 -5.60
N VAL A 93 -8.28 7.42 -5.43
CA VAL A 93 -9.13 7.22 -4.23
C VAL A 93 -10.55 6.80 -4.66
N PRO A 94 -11.28 6.05 -3.82
CA PRO A 94 -12.68 5.73 -4.07
C PRO A 94 -13.61 6.95 -3.95
N ASP A 95 -14.59 7.06 -4.85
CA ASP A 95 -15.69 8.04 -4.74
C ASP A 95 -16.91 7.48 -3.98
N VAL A 96 -17.05 6.15 -3.96
CA VAL A 96 -18.19 5.44 -3.37
C VAL A 96 -17.67 4.33 -2.48
N PHE A 97 -18.40 4.00 -1.42
CA PHE A 97 -18.00 2.97 -0.44
C PHE A 97 -19.10 1.94 -0.27
N ALA A 98 -18.77 0.66 -0.47
CA ALA A 98 -19.70 -0.45 -0.28
C ALA A 98 -19.76 -0.87 1.20
N MET A 99 -20.10 0.09 2.08
CA MET A 99 -20.20 -0.16 3.52
C MET A 99 -21.30 -1.19 3.81
N PRO A 100 -21.09 -2.17 4.70
CA PRO A 100 -22.06 -3.25 4.94
C PRO A 100 -23.49 -2.78 5.19
N GLY A 101 -23.68 -1.69 5.94
CA GLY A 101 -25.01 -1.13 6.21
C GLY A 101 -25.68 -0.43 5.03
N LEU A 102 -24.93 0.03 4.02
CA LEU A 102 -25.48 0.65 2.81
C LEU A 102 -25.94 -0.39 1.79
N VAL A 103 -25.35 -1.58 1.82
CA VAL A 103 -25.62 -2.67 0.86
C VAL A 103 -26.51 -3.77 1.45
N ASP A 104 -26.96 -3.61 2.70
CA ASP A 104 -27.86 -4.56 3.35
C ASP A 104 -29.18 -4.70 2.58
N GLY A 105 -29.60 -5.94 2.31
CA GLY A 105 -30.78 -6.24 1.51
C GLY A 105 -30.67 -5.99 -0.01
N ILE A 106 -29.56 -5.42 -0.51
CA ILE A 106 -29.34 -5.16 -1.95
C ILE A 106 -28.74 -6.38 -2.67
N GLY A 107 -28.17 -7.33 -1.91
CA GLY A 107 -27.53 -8.54 -2.42
C GLY A 107 -26.00 -8.47 -2.34
N ALA A 108 -25.32 -9.51 -2.83
CA ALA A 108 -23.87 -9.55 -2.81
C ALA A 108 -23.26 -8.54 -3.79
N PHE A 109 -22.13 -7.93 -3.42
CA PHE A 109 -21.34 -7.12 -4.35
C PHE A 109 -20.98 -7.97 -5.58
N PRO A 110 -21.14 -7.46 -6.81
CA PRO A 110 -20.88 -8.23 -8.02
C PRO A 110 -19.47 -8.87 -8.02
N ALA A 111 -19.36 -10.10 -8.51
CA ALA A 111 -18.06 -10.76 -8.65
C ALA A 111 -17.10 -9.99 -9.56
N GLN A 112 -17.64 -9.19 -10.49
CA GLN A 112 -16.92 -8.28 -11.37
C GLN A 112 -17.61 -6.92 -11.36
N ALA A 113 -16.85 -5.85 -11.15
CA ALA A 113 -17.32 -4.48 -11.23
C ALA A 113 -16.23 -3.62 -11.90
N PRO A 114 -16.58 -2.45 -12.47
CA PRO A 114 -15.57 -1.47 -12.85
C PRO A 114 -14.68 -1.13 -11.66
N VAL A 115 -13.38 -0.95 -11.89
CA VAL A 115 -12.37 -0.65 -10.86
C VAL A 115 -12.78 0.54 -9.96
N ASP A 116 -13.43 1.56 -10.53
CA ASP A 116 -13.95 2.73 -9.79
C ASP A 116 -14.86 2.33 -8.62
N HIS A 117 -15.72 1.33 -8.85
CA HIS A 117 -16.67 0.84 -7.85
C HIS A 117 -16.02 -0.19 -6.93
N GLU A 118 -15.07 -0.97 -7.46
CA GLU A 118 -14.36 -1.99 -6.69
C GLU A 118 -13.37 -1.38 -5.69
N LEU A 119 -12.80 -0.20 -5.97
CA LEU A 119 -12.06 0.61 -4.98
C LEU A 119 -12.87 0.76 -3.69
N GLY A 120 -14.14 1.12 -3.84
CA GLY A 120 -15.10 1.27 -2.74
C GLY A 120 -15.45 0.00 -1.98
N ARG A 121 -15.20 -1.17 -2.56
CA ARG A 121 -15.38 -2.47 -1.91
C ARG A 121 -14.24 -2.75 -0.92
N TRP A 122 -13.04 -2.32 -1.28
CA TRP A 122 -11.80 -2.66 -0.59
C TRP A 122 -11.26 -1.53 0.30
N CYS A 123 -11.90 -0.38 0.30
CA CYS A 123 -11.51 0.81 1.05
C CYS A 123 -12.72 1.36 1.83
N PHE A 124 -12.46 2.13 2.88
CA PHE A 124 -13.49 2.74 3.75
C PHE A 124 -13.19 4.21 4.08
N GLU A 125 -12.17 4.81 3.46
CA GLU A 125 -11.70 6.17 3.72
C GLU A 125 -10.97 6.75 2.48
N THR A 126 -10.44 7.97 2.56
CA THR A 126 -9.88 8.72 1.40
C THR A 126 -8.48 9.31 1.62
N THR A 127 -7.88 9.07 2.78
CA THR A 127 -6.53 9.52 3.14
C THR A 127 -5.44 8.58 2.59
N THR A 128 -5.79 7.39 2.06
CA THR A 128 -4.81 6.41 1.53
C THR A 128 -4.89 6.20 0.00
N PRO A 129 -4.44 7.17 -0.82
CA PRO A 129 -4.46 7.01 -2.27
C PRO A 129 -3.54 5.89 -2.77
N ILE A 130 -3.97 5.21 -3.84
CA ILE A 130 -3.15 4.28 -4.62
C ILE A 130 -2.44 5.07 -5.74
N THR A 131 -1.15 4.80 -5.94
CA THR A 131 -0.29 5.34 -7.00
C THR A 131 0.33 4.18 -7.79
N GLU A 132 1.02 4.48 -8.89
CA GLU A 132 1.64 3.48 -9.77
C GLU A 132 2.49 2.44 -9.03
N GLY A 133 3.30 2.89 -8.06
CA GLY A 133 4.22 2.01 -7.33
C GLY A 133 3.65 1.44 -6.03
N THR A 134 2.41 1.77 -5.64
CA THR A 134 1.83 1.36 -4.34
C THR A 134 1.90 -0.15 -4.14
N TYR A 135 1.45 -0.96 -5.11
CA TYR A 135 1.48 -2.41 -4.96
C TYR A 135 2.91 -2.95 -4.81
N GLY A 136 3.84 -2.47 -5.64
CA GLY A 136 5.24 -2.88 -5.59
C GLY A 136 5.95 -2.50 -4.28
N ALA A 137 5.61 -1.35 -3.71
CA ALA A 137 6.09 -0.88 -2.41
C ALA A 137 5.49 -1.70 -1.24
N ALA A 138 4.18 -1.92 -1.26
CA ALA A 138 3.49 -2.75 -0.26
C ALA A 138 4.00 -4.19 -0.26
N ARG A 139 4.25 -4.77 -1.44
CA ARG A 139 4.88 -6.10 -1.54
C ARG A 139 6.27 -6.14 -0.94
N SER A 140 7.07 -5.10 -1.14
CA SER A 140 8.38 -4.99 -0.49
C SER A 140 8.28 -4.86 1.03
N ALA A 141 7.24 -4.19 1.54
CA ALA A 141 7.03 -4.08 2.99
C ALA A 141 6.69 -5.44 3.63
N VAL A 142 5.92 -6.28 2.92
CA VAL A 142 5.69 -7.68 3.33
C VAL A 142 7.00 -8.47 3.37
N ASP A 143 7.81 -8.37 2.31
CA ASP A 143 9.09 -9.07 2.22
C ASP A 143 10.03 -8.65 3.37
N ILE A 144 10.07 -7.35 3.71
CA ILE A 144 10.79 -6.82 4.88
C ILE A 144 10.29 -7.46 6.17
N ALA A 145 8.97 -7.52 6.37
CA ALA A 145 8.39 -8.04 7.60
C ALA A 145 8.65 -9.55 7.80
N LEU A 146 8.65 -10.33 6.71
CA LEU A 146 8.85 -11.79 6.77
C LEU A 146 10.34 -12.21 6.88
N SER A 147 11.26 -11.35 6.46
CA SER A 147 12.72 -11.60 6.59
C SER A 147 13.33 -11.13 7.92
N ALA A 148 12.61 -10.36 8.73
CA ALA A 148 13.06 -9.85 10.03
C ALA A 148 12.99 -10.91 11.14
#